data_AF-A0A843G9H9-F1
#
_entry.id   AF-A0A843G9H9-F1
#
_cell.length_a   1.000
_cell.length_b   1.000
_cell.length_c   1.000
_cell.angle_alpha   90.00
_cell.angle_beta   90.00
_cell.angle_gamma   90.00
#
_symmetry.space_group_name_H-M   'P 1'
#
loop_
_entity.id
_entity.type
_entity.pdbx_description
1 polymer ?
#
loop_
_entity_poly.entity_id
_entity_poly.type
_entity_poly.pdbx_seq_one_letter_code
_entity_poly.pdbx_strand_id
1 'polypeptide(L)' 'MVAAEKSVKDFEEQFPAQWFTDEQCWEHKGGMSLSTYRSNRFYQCKGGIPDARVGGRKVWSRESVMEWA' A
#
# COMPACT_ATOMS: atom_id res chain seq x y z
N MET A 1 -19.34 -12.31 -14.10
CA MET A 1 -18.35 -12.29 -12.99
C MET A 1 -17.58 -10.99 -13.13
N VAL A 2 -17.99 -9.92 -12.45
CA VAL A 2 -17.41 -8.58 -12.60
C VAL A 2 -17.33 -7.98 -11.19
N ALA A 3 -16.17 -8.07 -10.54
CA ALA A 3 -16.03 -7.53 -9.19
C ALA A 3 -14.60 -7.10 -8.79
N ALA A 4 -13.65 -7.05 -9.73
CA ALA A 4 -12.27 -6.65 -9.42
C ALA A 4 -11.76 -5.42 -10.22
N GLU A 5 -12.43 -5.03 -11.30
CA GLU A 5 -11.89 -4.01 -12.23
C GLU A 5 -12.42 -2.58 -11.98
N LYS A 6 -13.34 -2.39 -11.02
CA LYS A 6 -14.02 -1.10 -10.81
C LYS A 6 -13.40 -0.21 -9.73
N SER A 7 -12.36 -0.65 -9.01
CA SER A 7 -11.82 0.10 -7.86
C SER A 7 -10.51 0.83 -8.14
N VAL A 8 -9.76 0.47 -9.19
CA VAL A 8 -8.42 1.02 -9.44
C VAL A 8 -8.47 2.31 -10.26
N LYS A 9 -9.40 2.41 -11.24
CA LYS A 9 -9.51 3.59 -12.10
C LYS A 9 -9.98 4.85 -11.36
N ASP A 10 -10.93 4.73 -10.43
CA ASP A 10 -11.31 5.84 -9.54
C ASP A 10 -10.15 6.28 -8.60
N PHE A 11 -9.18 5.40 -8.37
CA PHE A 11 -8.06 5.64 -7.46
C PHE A 11 -6.90 6.41 -8.15
N GLU A 12 -6.64 6.13 -9.43
CA GLU A 12 -5.63 6.85 -10.22
C GLU A 12 -6.11 8.23 -10.70
N GLU A 13 -7.43 8.45 -10.83
CA GLU A 13 -7.98 9.70 -11.35
C GLU A 13 -8.16 10.79 -10.27
N GLN A 14 -8.36 10.42 -9.00
CA GLN A 14 -8.50 11.38 -7.89
C GLN A 14 -7.19 11.72 -7.16
N PHE A 15 -6.11 11.00 -7.45
CA PHE A 15 -4.83 11.17 -6.76
C PHE A 15 -3.66 11.00 -7.74
N PRO A 16 -2.89 12.06 -8.07
CA PRO A 16 -1.53 11.90 -8.54
C PRO A 16 -0.58 11.46 -7.39
N ALA A 17 -1.06 10.67 -6.41
CA ALA A 17 -0.52 10.62 -5.05
C ALA A 17 0.84 9.90 -4.95
N GLN A 18 1.83 10.66 -4.49
CA GLN A 18 3.13 10.17 -4.02
C GLN A 18 3.04 9.17 -2.85
N TRP A 19 1.90 9.05 -2.16
CA TRP A 19 1.76 8.34 -0.89
C TRP A 19 0.87 7.11 -1.01
N PHE A 20 1.37 5.97 -0.54
CA PHE A 20 0.73 4.66 -0.50
C PHE A 20 0.36 4.31 0.94
N THR A 21 -0.82 3.75 1.13
CA THR A 21 -1.24 3.20 2.42
C THR A 21 -0.75 1.77 2.60
N ASP A 22 -0.88 1.25 3.82
CA ASP A 22 -0.44 -0.11 4.18
C ASP A 22 -1.17 -1.17 3.35
N GLU A 23 -2.45 -0.96 3.09
CA GLU A 23 -3.29 -1.84 2.26
C GLU A 23 -2.83 -1.81 0.80
N GLN A 24 -2.50 -0.64 0.26
CA GLN A 24 -1.99 -0.53 -1.10
C GLN A 24 -0.59 -1.12 -1.26
N CYS A 25 0.27 -0.99 -0.23
CA CYS A 25 1.57 -1.67 -0.22
C CYS A 25 1.39 -3.19 -0.27
N TRP A 26 0.44 -3.72 0.51
CA TRP A 26 0.08 -5.13 0.49
C TRP A 26 -0.46 -5.57 -0.88
N GLU A 27 -1.39 -4.81 -1.48
CA GLU A 27 -1.91 -5.10 -2.82
C GLU A 27 -0.80 -5.08 -3.88
N HIS A 28 0.15 -4.15 -3.76
CA HIS A 28 1.29 -4.05 -4.68
C HIS A 28 2.23 -5.26 -4.59
N LYS A 29 2.54 -5.75 -3.38
CA LYS A 29 3.41 -6.93 -3.21
C LYS A 29 2.69 -8.23 -3.58
N GLY A 30 1.42 -8.34 -3.20
CA GLY A 30 0.65 -9.57 -3.32
C GLY A 30 1.26 -10.77 -2.56
N GLY A 31 0.75 -11.97 -2.85
CA GLY A 31 1.38 -13.23 -2.44
C GLY A 31 1.16 -13.68 -0.98
N MET A 32 0.44 -12.91 -0.16
CA MET A 32 0.12 -13.31 1.22
C MET A 32 -1.22 -12.75 1.71
N SER A 33 -1.73 -13.30 2.80
CA SER A 33 -2.92 -12.76 3.45
C SER A 33 -2.66 -11.40 4.09
N LEU A 34 -3.65 -10.52 4.08
CA LEU A 34 -3.58 -9.20 4.74
C LEU A 34 -3.30 -9.33 6.25
N SER A 35 -3.79 -10.41 6.88
CA SER A 35 -3.52 -10.69 8.29
C SER A 35 -2.03 -10.96 8.56
N THR A 36 -1.40 -11.77 7.69
CA THR A 36 0.05 -12.05 7.75
C THR A 36 0.87 -10.79 7.53
N TYR A 37 0.48 -9.98 6.55
CA TYR A 37 1.10 -8.69 6.25
C TYR A 37 1.05 -7.75 7.47
N ARG A 38 -0.12 -7.58 8.10
CA ARG A 38 -0.29 -6.70 9.27
C ARG A 38 0.43 -7.19 10.52
N SER A 39 0.54 -8.50 10.70
CA SER A 39 1.10 -9.10 11.90
C SER A 39 2.63 -9.20 11.87
N ASN A 40 3.24 -9.14 10.67
CA ASN A 40 4.67 -9.31 10.52
C ASN A 40 5.30 -8.16 9.73
N ARG A 41 6.07 -7.35 10.45
CA ARG A 41 6.82 -6.22 9.90
C ARG A 41 7.74 -6.57 8.73
N PHE A 42 8.26 -7.79 8.65
CA PHE A 42 9.11 -8.23 7.53
C PHE A 42 8.38 -8.19 6.19
N TYR A 43 7.05 -8.31 6.23
CA TYR A 43 6.22 -8.24 5.05
C TYR A 43 5.64 -6.86 4.79
N GLN A 44 5.92 -5.86 5.63
CA GLN A 44 5.43 -4.49 5.45
C GLN A 44 6.46 -3.66 4.70
N CYS A 45 5.97 -2.64 3.99
CA CYS A 45 6.83 -1.67 3.33
C CYS A 45 7.80 -1.03 4.34
N LYS A 46 9.10 -1.01 4.01
CA LYS A 46 10.20 -0.55 4.89
C LYS A 46 10.15 -1.12 6.32
N GLY A 47 9.72 -2.38 6.47
CA GLY A 47 9.66 -2.99 7.79
C GLY A 47 8.57 -2.41 8.70
N GLY A 48 7.52 -1.81 8.12
CA GLY A 48 6.42 -1.18 8.86
C GLY A 48 6.71 0.25 9.34
N ILE A 49 7.83 0.83 8.92
CA ILE A 49 8.20 2.22 9.20
C ILE A 49 7.65 3.10 8.08
N PRO A 50 6.62 3.94 8.35
CA PRO A 50 6.08 4.84 7.35
C PRO A 50 7.02 6.00 7.09
N ASP A 51 7.02 6.50 5.85
CA ASP A 51 7.74 7.73 5.49
C ASP A 51 7.05 8.97 6.06
N ALA A 52 5.72 8.95 6.12
CA ALA A 52 4.93 10.03 6.68
C ALA A 52 3.67 9.53 7.37
N ARG A 53 3.05 10.42 8.13
CA ARG A 53 1.69 10.23 8.63
C ARG A 53 0.80 11.35 8.10
N VAL A 54 -0.20 10.98 7.31
CA VAL A 54 -1.16 11.93 6.72
C VAL A 54 -2.53 11.65 7.34
N GLY A 55 -3.12 12.65 7.99
CA GLY A 55 -4.41 12.48 8.68
C GLY A 55 -4.40 11.35 9.74
N GLY A 56 -3.25 11.13 10.38
CA GLY A 56 -3.07 10.06 11.37
C GLY A 56 -2.86 8.66 10.77
N ARG A 57 -2.92 8.49 9.45
CA ARG A 57 -2.64 7.22 8.75
C ARG A 57 -1.18 7.13 8.34
N LYS A 58 -0.62 5.94 8.52
CA LYS A 58 0.72 5.60 8.03
C LYS A 58 0.72 5.54 6.51
N VAL A 59 1.66 6.23 5.89
CA VAL A 59 1.83 6.22 4.43
C VAL A 59 3.30 6.11 4.03
N TRP A 60 3.54 5.54 2.86
CA TRP A 60 4.84 5.30 2.25
C TRP A 60 4.95 6.04 0.93
N SER A 61 6.11 6.57 0.59
CA SER A 61 6.29 7.18 -0.72
C SER A 61 6.28 6.10 -1.82
N ARG A 62 5.97 6.51 -3.05
CA ARG A 62 6.10 5.64 -4.23
C ARG A 62 7.48 5.00 -4.33
N GLU A 63 8.52 5.78 -4.09
CA GLU A 63 9.92 5.30 -4.12
C GLU A 63 10.14 4.21 -3.08
N SER A 64 9.72 4.43 -1.84
CA SER A 64 9.83 3.43 -0.78
C SER A 64 9.08 2.12 -1.10
N VAL A 65 7.91 2.21 -1.73
CA VAL A 65 7.16 1.04 -2.17
C VAL A 65 7.87 0.31 -3.31
N MET A 66 8.44 1.04 -4.27
CA MET A 66 9.19 0.44 -5.38
C MET A 66 10.53 -0.17 -4.96
N GLU A 67 11.27 0.47 -4.05
CA GLU A 67 12.54 -0.08 -3.53
C GLU A 67 12.32 -1.37 -2.71
N TRP A 68 11.12 -1.51 -2.16
CA TRP A 68 10.75 -2.66 -1.34
C TRP A 68 10.17 -3.84 -2.13
N ALA A 69 9.62 -3.59 -3.32
CA ALA A 69 9.03 -4.60 -4.21
C ALA A 69 10.10 -5.60 -4.69
#